data_AF-A0A069PY95-F1
#
_entry.id   AF-A0A069PY95-F1
#
_cell.length_a   1.000
_cell.length_b   1.000
_cell.length_c   1.000
_cell.angle_alpha   90.00
_cell.angle_beta   90.00
_cell.angle_gamma   90.00
#
_symmetry.space_group_name_H-M   'P 1'
#
loop_
_entity.id
_entity.type
_entity.pdbx_description
1 polymer ?
#
loop_
_entity_poly.entity_id
_entity_poly.type
_entity_poly.pdbx_seq_one_letter_code
_entity_poly.pdbx_strand_id
1 'polypeptide(L)'
;MSSPQVCAGAALQCSFGGAPGTLNVLPANRTMVGGVPAATVADAIPIVNITPFALCQSPANPTVIAATAAKLGVFTPMPCVPATPSPWIPGGAPTVLIGSMPALNAQGMLVCMWGGVITVAQPGQMTTLVA
;
A
#
# COMPACT_ATOMS: atom_id res chain seq x y z
N MET A 1 11.60 2.56 -17.46
CA MET A 1 12.59 3.34 -16.67
C MET A 1 12.79 2.60 -15.37
N SER A 2 14.03 2.36 -14.96
CA SER A 2 14.32 1.69 -13.70
C SER A 2 13.92 2.55 -12.50
N SER A 3 13.53 1.89 -11.41
CA SER A 3 12.97 2.49 -10.21
C SER A 3 13.41 1.74 -8.96
N PRO A 4 13.51 2.39 -7.79
CA PRO A 4 13.78 1.68 -6.56
C PRO A 4 12.82 0.51 -6.31
N GLN A 5 13.41 -0.64 -5.99
CA GLN A 5 12.70 -1.80 -5.47
C GLN A 5 12.10 -1.46 -4.11
N VAL A 6 10.84 -1.85 -3.89
CA VAL A 6 10.18 -1.65 -2.59
C VAL A 6 10.53 -2.78 -1.65
N CYS A 7 10.70 -2.47 -0.36
CA CYS A 7 10.98 -3.46 0.68
C CYS A 7 10.14 -3.19 1.94
N ALA A 8 10.24 -4.09 2.93
CA ALA A 8 9.60 -3.91 4.23
C ALA A 8 10.00 -2.57 4.87
N GLY A 9 9.05 -1.92 5.53
CA GLY A 9 9.23 -0.60 6.14
C GLY A 9 9.05 0.56 5.17
N ALA A 10 8.70 0.30 3.90
CA ALA A 10 8.36 1.37 2.95
C ALA A 10 7.19 2.23 3.48
N ALA A 11 7.31 3.56 3.35
CA ALA A 11 6.24 4.48 3.69
C ALA A 11 5.22 4.51 2.56
N LEU A 12 3.95 4.33 2.90
CA LEU A 12 2.83 4.33 1.98
C LEU A 12 1.97 5.57 2.21
N GLN A 13 1.38 6.10 1.14
CA GLN A 13 0.42 7.19 1.22
C GLN A 13 -0.88 6.78 0.53
N CYS A 14 -2.01 6.89 1.24
CA CYS A 14 -3.34 6.74 0.66
C CYS A 14 -3.93 8.12 0.33
N SER A 15 -4.57 8.27 -0.82
CA SER A 15 -5.24 9.52 -1.23
C SER A 15 -6.34 9.99 -0.28
N PHE A 16 -6.96 9.07 0.48
CA PHE A 16 -7.98 9.37 1.49
C PHE A 16 -7.51 9.09 2.93
N GLY A 17 -6.22 8.82 3.13
CA GLY A 17 -5.64 8.58 4.44
C GLY A 17 -5.26 9.88 5.14
N GLY A 18 -5.52 9.97 6.45
CA GLY A 18 -5.13 11.12 7.27
C GLY A 18 -3.65 11.14 7.67
N ALA A 19 -2.95 10.01 7.55
CA ALA A 19 -1.52 9.89 7.80
C ALA A 19 -0.90 8.78 6.92
N PRO A 20 0.43 8.80 6.71
CA PRO A 20 1.14 7.70 6.05
C PRO A 20 0.98 6.38 6.79
N GLY A 21 0.95 5.29 6.02
CA GLY A 21 1.06 3.93 6.51
C GLY A 21 2.44 3.36 6.23
N THR A 22 2.66 2.11 6.61
CA THR A 22 3.89 1.36 6.35
C THR A 22 3.56 0.06 5.63
N LEU A 23 4.43 -0.34 4.70
CA LEU A 23 4.38 -1.65 4.08
C LEU A 23 5.12 -2.66 4.96
N ASN A 24 4.42 -3.68 5.39
CA ASN A 24 5.02 -4.86 6.00
C ASN A 24 5.13 -5.96 4.94
N VAL A 25 6.27 -6.65 4.90
CA VAL A 25 6.53 -7.71 3.93
C VAL A 25 6.98 -8.93 4.71
N LEU A 26 6.28 -10.04 4.53
CA LEU A 26 6.64 -11.29 5.18
C LEU A 26 7.91 -11.86 4.51
N PRO A 27 8.83 -12.49 5.27
CA PRO A 27 10.05 -13.09 4.73
C PRO A 27 9.78 -14.42 3.98
N ALA A 28 8.63 -14.55 3.31
CA ALA A 28 8.18 -15.78 2.65
C ALA A 28 9.05 -16.14 1.44
N ASN A 29 9.40 -15.15 0.60
CA ASN A 29 10.22 -15.35 -0.59
C ASN A 29 11.73 -15.45 -0.29
N ARG A 30 12.15 -15.16 0.96
CA ARG A 30 13.55 -15.19 1.42
C ARG A 30 14.50 -14.31 0.59
N THR A 31 13.97 -13.33 -0.13
CA THR A 31 14.75 -12.32 -0.85
C THR A 31 14.82 -11.04 -0.02
N MET A 32 16.03 -10.53 0.18
CA MET A 32 16.28 -9.33 0.98
C MET A 32 16.82 -8.22 0.09
N VAL A 33 16.37 -6.99 0.32
CA VAL A 33 16.89 -5.77 -0.30
C VAL A 33 17.03 -4.73 0.81
N GLY A 34 18.17 -4.03 0.86
CA GLY A 34 18.44 -3.08 1.95
C GLY A 34 18.50 -3.73 3.34
N GLY A 35 18.75 -5.05 3.42
CA GLY A 35 18.78 -5.81 4.67
C GLY A 35 17.41 -6.26 5.20
N VAL A 36 16.32 -5.97 4.47
CA VAL A 36 14.95 -6.30 4.87
C VAL A 36 14.20 -7.03 3.73
N PRO A 37 13.07 -7.72 4.00
CA PRO A 37 12.35 -8.48 2.97
C PRO A 37 11.92 -7.62 1.78
N ALA A 38 12.17 -8.12 0.57
CA ALA A 38 11.84 -7.45 -0.67
C ALA A 38 10.35 -7.64 -1.03
N ALA A 39 9.66 -6.55 -1.38
CA ALA A 39 8.24 -6.55 -1.69
C ALA A 39 7.95 -7.04 -3.11
N THR A 40 6.81 -7.71 -3.26
CA THR A 40 6.23 -8.16 -4.52
C THR A 40 4.87 -7.54 -4.71
N VAL A 41 4.32 -7.64 -5.92
CA VAL A 41 2.95 -7.18 -6.19
C VAL A 41 1.89 -7.91 -5.37
N ALA A 42 2.23 -9.07 -4.79
CA ALA A 42 1.35 -9.86 -3.93
C ALA A 42 1.21 -9.27 -2.52
N ASP A 43 2.12 -8.40 -2.10
CA ASP A 43 2.17 -7.84 -0.73
C ASP A 43 1.12 -6.74 -0.53
N ALA A 44 -0.14 -7.10 -0.73
CA ALA A 44 -1.31 -6.23 -0.71
C ALA A 44 -2.36 -6.65 0.32
N ILE A 45 -2.06 -7.63 1.19
CA ILE A 45 -3.03 -8.15 2.16
C ILE A 45 -3.35 -7.06 3.20
N PRO A 46 -4.63 -6.71 3.39
CA PRO A 46 -5.06 -5.77 4.42
C PRO A 46 -4.54 -6.13 5.81
N ILE A 47 -4.07 -5.14 6.56
CA ILE A 47 -3.57 -5.25 7.95
C ILE A 47 -2.25 -6.01 8.06
N VAL A 48 -2.05 -7.07 7.27
CA VAL A 48 -0.83 -7.87 7.24
C VAL A 48 0.29 -7.13 6.51
N ASN A 49 0.04 -6.69 5.28
CA ASN A 49 0.99 -5.94 4.48
C ASN A 49 0.75 -4.43 4.56
N ILE A 50 -0.51 -4.02 4.51
CA ILE A 50 -0.88 -2.60 4.47
C ILE A 50 -1.39 -2.18 5.84
N THR A 51 -0.62 -1.35 6.55
CA THR A 51 -1.08 -0.80 7.84
C THR A 51 -2.14 0.30 7.64
N PRO A 52 -2.99 0.56 8.65
CA PRO A 52 -3.93 1.68 8.65
C PRO A 52 -3.30 3.05 8.36
N PHE A 53 -4.03 3.89 7.62
CA PHE A 53 -3.65 5.28 7.30
C PHE A 53 -4.26 6.31 8.27
N ALA A 54 -4.24 6.00 9.57
CA ALA A 54 -4.93 6.71 10.65
C ALA A 54 -6.46 6.84 10.42
N LEU A 55 -6.92 7.96 9.86
CA LEU A 55 -8.34 8.20 9.56
C LEU A 55 -8.60 8.09 8.06
N CYS A 56 -9.66 7.39 7.67
CA CYS A 56 -10.15 7.34 6.30
C CYS A 56 -11.15 8.47 6.07
N GLN A 57 -10.90 9.25 5.03
CA GLN A 57 -11.74 10.36 4.58
C GLN A 57 -12.52 10.02 3.30
N SER A 58 -12.66 8.73 2.97
CA SER A 58 -13.45 8.34 1.80
C SER A 58 -14.94 8.37 2.11
N PRO A 59 -15.77 9.06 1.30
CA PRO A 59 -17.22 8.99 1.41
C PRO A 59 -17.79 7.64 0.95
N ALA A 60 -16.99 6.78 0.31
CA ALA A 60 -17.39 5.43 -0.08
C ALA A 60 -17.16 4.38 1.02
N ASN A 61 -16.49 4.74 2.13
CA ASN A 61 -16.29 3.84 3.25
C ASN A 61 -17.59 3.71 4.09
N PRO A 62 -18.17 2.50 4.24
CA PRO A 62 -19.39 2.28 5.02
C PRO A 62 -19.34 2.82 6.45
N THR A 63 -18.18 2.77 7.12
CA THR A 63 -18.06 3.30 8.48
C THR A 63 -18.12 4.83 8.49
N VAL A 64 -17.54 5.50 7.49
CA VAL A 64 -17.61 6.96 7.32
C VAL A 64 -19.04 7.38 6.97
N ILE A 65 -19.72 6.64 6.10
CA ILE A 65 -21.13 6.88 5.75
C ILE A 65 -22.00 6.77 7.01
N ALA A 66 -21.86 5.68 7.78
CA ALA A 66 -22.64 5.48 9.00
C ALA A 66 -22.36 6.56 10.06
N ALA A 67 -21.09 6.95 10.26
CA ALA A 67 -20.73 7.99 11.22
C ALA A 67 -21.24 9.38 10.78
N THR A 68 -21.17 9.67 9.49
CA THR A 68 -21.71 10.91 8.92
C THR A 68 -23.21 10.98 9.09
N ALA A 69 -23.94 9.89 8.83
CA ALA A 69 -25.37 9.78 9.09
C ALA A 69 -25.71 9.97 10.59
N ALA A 70 -24.92 9.36 11.49
CA ALA A 70 -25.09 9.51 12.93
C ALA A 70 -24.83 10.95 13.44
N LYS A 71 -24.03 11.74 12.71
CA LYS A 71 -23.83 13.18 12.97
C LYS A 71 -24.69 14.08 12.09
N LEU A 72 -25.88 13.62 11.69
CA LEU A 72 -26.86 14.41 10.93
C LEU A 72 -26.28 15.01 9.63
N GLY A 73 -25.40 14.27 8.95
CA GLY A 73 -24.77 14.69 7.70
C GLY A 73 -23.43 15.42 7.87
N VAL A 74 -22.94 15.65 9.10
CA VAL A 74 -21.60 16.21 9.30
C VAL A 74 -20.54 15.16 8.98
N PHE A 75 -19.72 15.44 7.97
CA PHE A 75 -18.68 14.52 7.51
C PHE A 75 -17.76 14.10 8.66
N THR A 76 -17.76 12.80 8.95
CA THR A 76 -17.06 12.23 10.11
C THR A 76 -16.08 11.16 9.65
N PRO A 77 -14.79 11.50 9.48
CA PRO A 77 -13.74 10.53 9.20
C PRO A 77 -13.69 9.46 10.29
N MET A 78 -13.46 8.22 9.88
CA MET A 78 -13.41 7.06 10.78
C MET A 78 -12.05 6.36 10.68
N PRO A 79 -11.63 5.59 11.71
CA PRO A 79 -10.40 4.82 11.64
C PRO A 79 -10.28 4.00 10.36
N CYS A 80 -9.14 4.12 9.68
CA CYS A 80 -8.91 3.44 8.42
C CYS A 80 -8.68 1.94 8.65
N VAL A 81 -9.55 1.11 8.09
CA VAL A 81 -9.27 -0.31 7.87
C VAL A 81 -9.01 -0.47 6.38
N PRO A 82 -7.75 -0.70 5.95
CA PRO A 82 -7.43 -0.91 4.55
C PRO A 82 -8.25 -2.05 3.97
N ALA A 83 -8.76 -1.87 2.75
CA ALA A 83 -9.49 -2.90 2.03
C ALA A 83 -8.94 -2.98 0.62
N THR A 84 -8.00 -3.89 0.39
CA THR A 84 -7.19 -3.98 -0.84
C THR A 84 -7.34 -5.38 -1.43
N PRO A 85 -8.41 -5.63 -2.19
CA PRO A 85 -8.73 -6.98 -2.69
C PRO A 85 -7.85 -7.42 -3.86
N SER A 86 -7.24 -6.48 -4.57
CA SER A 86 -6.39 -6.72 -5.73
C SER A 86 -4.90 -6.62 -5.37
N PRO A 87 -4.01 -7.30 -6.11
CA PRO A 87 -2.56 -7.06 -6.05
C PRO A 87 -2.20 -5.60 -6.38
N TRP A 88 -0.96 -5.24 -6.10
CA TRP A 88 -0.39 -3.98 -6.59
C TRP A 88 -0.35 -3.97 -8.12
N ILE A 89 -0.65 -2.80 -8.68
CA ILE A 89 -0.43 -2.48 -10.09
C ILE A 89 1.02 -1.98 -10.22
N PRO A 90 1.89 -2.68 -10.96
CA PRO A 90 3.25 -2.23 -11.21
C PRO A 90 3.27 -0.88 -11.93
N GLY A 91 4.22 0.00 -11.60
CA GLY A 91 4.43 1.25 -12.35
C GLY A 91 5.13 1.09 -13.70
N GLY A 92 5.26 -0.14 -14.21
CA GLY A 92 6.00 -0.49 -15.42
C GLY A 92 5.92 -1.98 -15.75
N ALA A 93 6.47 -2.38 -16.90
CA ALA A 93 6.54 -3.79 -17.26
C ALA A 93 7.56 -4.51 -16.36
N PRO A 94 7.16 -5.55 -15.61
CA PRO A 94 8.02 -6.18 -14.62
C PRO A 94 9.19 -6.89 -15.28
N THR A 95 10.41 -6.50 -14.91
CA THR A 95 11.65 -7.13 -15.40
C THR A 95 12.27 -8.12 -14.42
N VAL A 96 11.83 -8.10 -13.16
CA VAL A 96 12.38 -8.94 -12.09
C VAL A 96 11.25 -9.69 -11.37
N LEU A 97 11.46 -10.98 -11.15
CA LEU A 97 10.61 -11.84 -10.33
C LEU A 97 11.29 -12.11 -8.98
N ILE A 98 10.50 -12.04 -7.92
CA ILE A 98 10.89 -12.45 -6.56
C ILE A 98 10.00 -13.66 -6.21
N GLY A 99 10.60 -14.84 -6.14
CA GLY A 99 9.84 -16.09 -6.18
C GLY A 99 9.14 -16.24 -7.53
N SER A 100 7.81 -16.39 -7.51
CA SER A 100 6.97 -16.48 -8.72
C SER A 100 6.19 -15.20 -9.02
N MET A 101 6.41 -14.11 -8.27
CA MET A 101 5.65 -12.87 -8.39
C MET A 101 6.53 -11.71 -8.84
N PRO A 102 5.99 -10.77 -9.64
CA PRO A 102 6.68 -9.53 -9.99
C PRO A 102 7.14 -8.74 -8.76
N ALA A 103 8.37 -8.22 -8.85
CA ALA A 103 8.91 -7.31 -7.86
C ALA A 103 8.14 -5.98 -7.85
N LEU A 104 7.86 -5.43 -6.66
CA LEU A 104 7.17 -4.15 -6.54
C LEU A 104 8.17 -2.99 -6.69
N ASN A 105 7.91 -2.10 -7.65
CA ASN A 105 8.69 -0.88 -7.85
C ASN A 105 8.05 0.34 -7.16
N ALA A 106 8.82 1.41 -6.97
CA ALA A 106 8.37 2.59 -6.22
C ALA A 106 7.23 3.39 -6.90
N GLN A 107 6.94 3.15 -8.18
CA GLN A 107 5.78 3.75 -8.87
C GLN A 107 4.56 2.83 -8.84
N GLY A 108 4.61 1.73 -8.08
CA GLY A 108 3.48 0.84 -7.89
C GLY A 108 2.31 1.56 -7.21
N MET A 109 1.10 1.18 -7.62
CA MET A 109 -0.15 1.69 -7.05
C MET A 109 -1.02 0.55 -6.56
N LEU A 110 -1.74 0.75 -5.47
CA LEU A 110 -2.69 -0.20 -4.93
C LEU A 110 -4.04 0.47 -4.75
N VAL A 111 -5.08 -0.17 -5.29
CA VAL A 111 -6.44 0.37 -5.23
C VAL A 111 -7.15 -0.18 -4.00
N CYS A 112 -7.66 0.74 -3.18
CA CYS A 112 -8.51 0.41 -2.05
C CYS A 112 -9.98 0.39 -2.48
N MET A 113 -10.75 -0.57 -1.96
CA MET A 113 -12.19 -0.72 -2.19
C MET A 113 -12.99 0.52 -1.78
N TRP A 114 -12.46 1.33 -0.86
CA TRP A 114 -13.02 2.63 -0.49
C TRP A 114 -12.72 3.73 -1.52
N GLY A 115 -12.22 3.40 -2.71
CA GLY A 115 -11.86 4.35 -3.77
C GLY A 115 -10.50 5.06 -3.56
N GLY A 116 -9.77 4.74 -2.48
CA GLY A 116 -8.44 5.29 -2.23
C GLY A 116 -7.38 4.69 -3.15
N VAL A 117 -6.44 5.51 -3.58
CA VAL A 117 -5.22 5.04 -4.27
C VAL A 117 -4.07 5.12 -3.28
N ILE A 118 -3.42 3.99 -3.05
CA ILE A 118 -2.25 3.85 -2.19
C ILE A 118 -1.01 3.86 -3.09
N THR A 119 -0.09 4.76 -2.81
CA THR A 119 1.19 4.88 -3.50
C THR A 119 2.35 4.70 -2.53
N VAL A 120 3.52 4.39 -3.08
CA VAL A 120 4.76 4.32 -2.30
C VAL A 120 5.33 5.73 -2.18
N ALA A 121 5.34 6.27 -0.96
CA ALA A 121 5.95 7.57 -0.68
C ALA A 121 7.47 7.44 -0.50
N GLN A 122 7.91 6.37 0.16
CA GLN A 122 9.32 6.04 0.31
C GLN A 122 9.53 4.52 0.23
N PRO A 123 10.37 4.02 -0.69
CA PRO A 123 10.51 2.58 -0.98
C PRO A 123 11.20 1.75 0.11
N GLY A 124 11.73 2.38 1.16
CA GLY A 124 12.48 1.73 2.25
C GLY A 124 13.98 1.54 1.94
N GLN A 125 14.39 1.64 0.68
CA GLN A 125 15.77 1.54 0.21
C GLN A 125 15.94 2.30 -1.11
N MET A 126 17.16 2.73 -1.46
CA MET A 126 17.41 3.54 -2.66
C MET A 126 18.50 2.97 -3.60
N THR A 127 19.11 1.84 -3.27
CA THR A 127 20.29 1.31 -3.96
C THR A 127 19.95 0.28 -5.03
N THR A 128 18.89 -0.50 -4.82
CA THR A 128 18.48 -1.58 -5.72
C THR A 128 17.37 -1.09 -6.62
N LEU A 129 17.58 -1.18 -7.93
CA LEU A 129 16.63 -0.73 -8.94
C LEU A 129 16.03 -1.93 -9.67
N VAL A 130 14.73 -1.86 -9.95
CA VAL A 130 13.96 -2.79 -10.79
C VAL A 130 13.21 -1.98 -11.86
N ALA A 131 13.02 -2.55 -13.04
CA ALA A 131 12.21 -1.94 -14.09
C ALA A 131 10.83 -2.62 -14.17
#